data_AF-A0A937I178-F1
#
_entry.id   AF-A0A937I178-F1
#
_cell.length_a   1.000
_cell.length_b   1.000
_cell.length_c   1.000
_cell.angle_alpha   90.00
_cell.angle_beta   90.00
_cell.angle_gamma   90.00
#
_symmetry.space_group_name_H-M   'P 1'
#
loop_
_entity.id
_entity.type
_entity.pdbx_description
1 polymer ?
#
loop_
_entity_poly.entity_id
_entity_poly.type
_entity_poly.pdbx_seq_one_letter_code
_entity_poly.pdbx_strand_id
1 'polypeptide(L)'
;MVSQLSTSEAVSQPQKTRFSTKCLRRLLALFILPALSLCASWSVAQSPNFDVLIEPLTAVDRQFMAEQRMRVEQLANRLGRGLTGVVDRDLDTLQRILDERMVPAEDTLTLQAMGVVFGDLLGERLDMDWVVYRDSKGRSRALRYRQIDVYLFPVTMISRRQEGGSERRLKPLFDDTVRDTRPLLPGGKWFQ
;
A
#
# COMPACT_ATOMS: atom_id res chain seq x y z
N MET A 1 -49.98 71.40 -31.96
CA MET A 1 -49.27 71.52 -33.25
C MET A 1 -49.05 70.10 -33.78
N VAL A 2 -49.65 69.78 -34.94
CA VAL A 2 -49.09 69.07 -36.13
C VAL A 2 -48.19 67.84 -35.81
N SER A 3 -48.33 66.60 -36.31
CA SER A 3 -49.13 65.89 -37.33
C SER A 3 -48.74 64.38 -37.19
N GLN A 4 -49.66 63.40 -37.27
CA GLN A 4 -49.96 62.54 -38.45
C GLN A 4 -48.70 61.84 -39.02
N LEU A 5 -48.57 60.49 -39.06
CA LEU A 5 -49.23 59.51 -39.95
C LEU A 5 -48.87 58.09 -39.44
N SER A 6 -49.80 57.14 -39.29
CA SER A 6 -50.44 56.32 -40.33
C SER A 6 -49.50 55.30 -41.00
N THR A 7 -49.79 54.00 -40.78
CA THR A 7 -49.97 52.88 -41.76
C THR A 7 -49.80 51.57 -40.98
N SER A 8 -50.88 50.83 -40.69
CA SER A 8 -51.52 49.85 -41.56
C SER A 8 -50.55 48.78 -42.05
N GLU A 9 -50.63 47.57 -41.50
CA GLU A 9 -51.16 46.44 -42.27
C GLU A 9 -51.56 45.27 -41.38
N ALA A 10 -52.77 44.79 -41.63
CA ALA A 10 -53.29 43.53 -41.14
C ALA A 10 -52.77 42.40 -42.02
N VAL A 11 -52.35 41.28 -41.42
CA VAL A 11 -52.23 40.00 -42.15
C VAL A 11 -52.80 38.86 -41.31
N SER A 12 -53.65 38.09 -41.97
CA SER A 12 -54.57 37.08 -41.48
C SER A 12 -53.93 35.75 -41.03
N GLN A 13 -54.63 35.12 -40.08
CA GLN A 13 -54.70 33.70 -39.68
C GLN A 13 -54.50 32.66 -40.83
N PRO A 14 -54.10 31.38 -40.56
CA PRO A 14 -54.96 30.45 -39.79
C PRO A 14 -54.34 29.28 -39.00
N GLN A 15 -55.17 28.77 -38.09
CA GLN A 15 -55.09 27.49 -37.38
C GLN A 15 -55.17 26.29 -38.36
N LYS A 16 -54.29 25.29 -38.21
CA LYS A 16 -54.51 23.90 -38.67
C LYS A 16 -53.86 22.91 -37.70
N THR A 17 -54.67 22.35 -36.79
CA THR A 17 -55.24 20.98 -36.82
C THR A 17 -54.26 19.86 -36.46
N ARG A 18 -54.58 19.23 -35.32
CA ARG A 18 -54.15 17.89 -34.91
C ARG A 18 -54.37 16.90 -36.06
N PHE A 19 -53.35 16.17 -36.49
CA PHE A 19 -53.50 14.80 -36.98
C PHE A 19 -52.14 14.10 -37.01
N SER A 20 -52.11 12.85 -36.55
CA SER A 20 -51.08 11.85 -36.84
C SER A 20 -49.66 12.03 -36.24
N THR A 21 -49.51 11.81 -34.93
CA THR A 21 -48.17 11.56 -34.32
C THR A 21 -48.08 10.28 -33.50
N LYS A 22 -49.10 9.41 -33.53
CA LYS A 22 -49.16 8.21 -32.66
C LYS A 22 -48.69 6.91 -33.31
N CYS A 23 -48.60 6.82 -34.64
CA CYS A 23 -48.16 5.58 -35.30
C CYS A 23 -46.62 5.47 -35.43
N LEU A 24 -45.91 6.59 -35.58
CA LEU A 24 -44.46 6.59 -35.80
C LEU A 24 -43.63 6.35 -34.53
N ARG A 25 -44.20 6.55 -33.33
CA ARG A 25 -43.49 6.30 -32.05
C ARG A 25 -43.38 4.82 -31.65
N ARG A 26 -44.15 3.91 -32.25
CA ARG A 26 -44.14 2.49 -31.85
C ARG A 26 -43.17 1.63 -32.65
N LEU A 27 -42.80 2.02 -33.87
CA LEU A 27 -41.84 1.25 -34.69
C LEU A 27 -40.37 1.54 -34.37
N LEU A 28 -40.06 2.71 -33.80
CA LEU A 28 -38.70 3.08 -33.41
C LEU A 28 -38.25 2.48 -32.06
N ALA A 29 -39.19 2.04 -31.22
CA ALA A 29 -38.87 1.47 -29.90
C ALA A 29 -38.47 -0.02 -29.96
N LEU A 30 -38.76 -0.73 -31.06
CA LEU A 30 -38.52 -2.18 -31.17
C LEU A 30 -37.12 -2.55 -31.66
N PHE A 31 -36.31 -1.59 -32.09
CA PHE A 31 -34.92 -1.81 -32.50
C PHE A 31 -33.85 -1.30 -31.52
N ILE A 32 -34.26 -0.57 -30.46
CA ILE A 32 -33.30 -0.01 -29.50
C ILE A 32 -32.98 -1.00 -28.36
N LEU A 33 -33.87 -1.96 -28.08
CA LEU A 33 -33.70 -2.94 -27.00
C LEU A 33 -32.73 -4.11 -27.28
N PRO A 34 -32.56 -4.65 -28.50
CA PRO A 34 -31.55 -5.70 -28.72
C PRO A 34 -30.13 -5.15 -28.99
N ALA A 35 -29.98 -3.87 -29.32
CA ALA A 35 -28.67 -3.27 -29.64
C ALA A 35 -27.78 -3.02 -28.40
N LEU A 36 -28.37 -2.83 -27.20
CA LEU A 36 -27.58 -2.65 -25.98
C LEU A 36 -27.01 -3.96 -25.40
N SER A 37 -27.50 -5.14 -25.82
CA SER A 37 -27.03 -6.41 -25.27
C SER A 37 -25.75 -6.94 -25.92
N LEU A 38 -25.38 -6.45 -27.11
CA LEU A 38 -24.18 -6.92 -27.83
C LEU A 38 -22.90 -6.16 -27.47
N CYS A 39 -23.00 -5.02 -26.78
CA CYS A 39 -21.82 -4.24 -26.34
C CYS A 39 -21.28 -4.63 -24.97
N ALA A 40 -21.96 -5.48 -24.20
CA ALA A 40 -21.52 -5.85 -22.85
C ALA A 40 -20.31 -6.81 -22.85
N SER A 41 -19.91 -7.38 -24.00
CA SER A 41 -18.83 -8.38 -24.08
C SER A 41 -17.44 -7.80 -24.34
N TRP A 42 -17.28 -6.47 -24.37
CA TRP A 42 -16.00 -5.80 -24.63
C TRP A 42 -15.53 -4.99 -23.41
N SER A 43 -15.83 -5.47 -22.20
CA SER A 43 -15.03 -5.07 -21.03
C SER A 43 -13.86 -6.03 -20.92
N VAL A 44 -12.81 -5.80 -21.72
CA VAL A 44 -11.50 -6.32 -21.34
C VAL A 44 -11.11 -5.55 -20.08
N ALA A 45 -11.32 -6.17 -18.92
CA ALA A 45 -10.67 -5.74 -17.71
C ALA A 45 -9.16 -5.85 -17.99
N GLN A 46 -8.51 -4.73 -18.30
CA GLN A 46 -7.06 -4.64 -18.22
C GLN A 46 -6.73 -4.95 -16.77
N SER A 47 -6.38 -6.21 -16.47
CA SER A 47 -5.77 -6.55 -15.20
C SER A 47 -4.59 -5.60 -15.05
N PRO A 48 -4.52 -4.76 -14.00
CA PRO A 48 -3.36 -3.93 -13.81
C PRO A 48 -2.17 -4.87 -13.74
N ASN A 49 -1.24 -4.74 -14.68
CA ASN A 49 0.06 -5.36 -14.49
C ASN A 49 0.67 -4.59 -13.32
N PHE A 50 0.55 -5.13 -12.12
CA PHE A 50 1.10 -4.51 -10.92
C PHE A 50 2.61 -4.73 -10.96
N ASP A 51 3.28 -3.94 -11.79
CA ASP A 51 4.74 -3.90 -11.82
C ASP A 51 5.22 -3.50 -10.42
N VAL A 52 6.18 -4.26 -9.89
CA VAL A 52 6.80 -3.95 -8.60
C VAL A 52 7.51 -2.61 -8.74
N LEU A 53 7.12 -1.64 -7.91
CA LEU A 53 7.73 -0.31 -7.87
C LEU A 53 8.57 -0.16 -6.62
N ILE A 54 9.84 0.19 -6.82
CA ILE A 54 10.82 0.41 -5.75
C ILE A 54 11.21 1.88 -5.74
N GLU A 55 10.98 2.55 -4.63
CA GLU A 55 11.26 3.98 -4.46
C GLU A 55 12.16 4.19 -3.24
N PRO A 56 13.02 5.23 -3.24
CA PRO A 56 13.71 5.63 -2.01
C PRO A 56 12.70 6.06 -0.93
N LEU A 57 13.10 5.98 0.34
CA LEU A 57 12.28 6.52 1.42
C LEU A 57 12.00 8.01 1.19
N THR A 58 10.73 8.41 1.29
CA THR A 58 10.34 9.81 1.34
C THR A 58 10.62 10.41 2.73
N ALA A 59 10.48 11.73 2.88
CA ALA A 59 10.57 12.37 4.20
C ALA A 59 9.49 11.85 5.16
N VAL A 60 8.27 11.62 4.66
CA VAL A 60 7.16 11.05 5.44
C VAL A 60 7.48 9.63 5.89
N ASP A 61 8.14 8.83 5.04
CA ASP A 61 8.56 7.48 5.42
C ASP A 61 9.60 7.47 6.53
N ARG A 62 10.60 8.35 6.42
CA ARG A 62 11.63 8.49 7.45
C ARG A 62 11.02 8.91 8.78
N GLN A 63 10.10 9.88 8.76
CA GLN A 63 9.40 10.33 9.95
C GLN A 63 8.58 9.19 10.58
N PHE A 64 7.77 8.49 9.79
CA PHE A 64 7.00 7.34 10.26
C PHE A 64 7.90 6.28 10.90
N MET A 65 9.03 5.95 10.27
CA MET A 65 9.96 4.96 10.82
C MET A 65 10.66 5.45 12.08
N ALA A 66 10.98 6.74 12.18
CA ALA A 66 11.51 7.33 13.40
C ALA A 66 10.52 7.22 14.56
N GLU A 67 9.23 7.45 14.30
CA GLU A 67 8.16 7.26 15.30
C GLU A 67 8.04 5.79 15.73
N GLN A 68 8.20 4.83 14.80
CA GLN A 68 8.24 3.41 15.14
C GLN A 68 9.41 3.09 16.08
N ARG A 69 10.61 3.59 15.78
CA ARG A 69 11.80 3.41 16.64
C ARG A 69 11.59 4.00 18.02
N MET A 70 11.05 5.22 18.10
CA MET A 70 10.75 5.88 19.37
C MET A 70 9.73 5.11 20.21
N ARG A 71 8.71 4.51 19.58
CA ARG A 71 7.75 3.65 20.29
C ARG A 71 8.43 2.46 20.95
N VAL A 72 9.36 1.80 20.25
CA VAL A 72 10.10 0.65 20.79
C VAL A 72 11.12 1.08 21.84
N GLU A 73 11.78 2.24 21.63
CA GLU A 73 12.68 2.85 22.62
C GLU A 73 11.97 3.11 23.95
N GLN A 74 10.72 3.59 23.91
CA GLN A 74 9.91 3.76 25.12
C GLN A 74 9.62 2.44 25.86
N LEU A 75 9.46 1.33 25.14
CA LEU A 75 9.31 0.01 25.74
C LEU A 75 10.63 -0.47 26.37
N ALA A 76 11.75 -0.29 25.67
CA ALA A 76 13.07 -0.59 26.20
C ALA A 76 13.36 0.21 27.48
N ASN A 77 13.01 1.49 27.52
CA ASN A 77 13.21 2.37 28.68
C ASN A 77 12.44 1.90 29.92
N ARG A 78 11.24 1.32 29.74
CA ARG A 78 10.49 0.72 30.87
C ARG A 78 11.19 -0.51 31.45
N LEU A 79 12.04 -1.18 30.67
CA LEU A 79 12.93 -2.26 31.14
C LEU A 79 14.24 -1.75 31.77
N GLY A 80 14.43 -0.43 31.86
CA GLY A 80 15.71 0.19 32.27
C GLY A 80 16.82 0.02 31.23
N ARG A 81 16.46 -0.14 29.95
CA ARG A 81 17.38 -0.34 28.82
C ARG A 81 17.15 0.74 27.77
N GLY A 82 18.11 0.90 26.85
CA GLY A 82 17.95 1.70 25.64
C GLY A 82 18.47 0.94 24.43
N LEU A 83 17.90 1.23 23.25
CA LEU A 83 18.37 0.68 21.97
C LEU A 83 19.68 1.37 21.59
N THR A 84 20.64 0.59 21.11
CA THR A 84 22.03 1.04 20.89
C THR A 84 22.54 0.81 19.48
N GLY A 85 21.82 0.05 18.66
CA GLY A 85 22.30 -0.52 17.40
C GLY A 85 23.15 -1.79 17.58
N VAL A 86 23.59 -2.11 18.81
CA VAL A 86 24.36 -3.33 19.06
C VAL A 86 23.45 -4.54 18.96
N VAL A 87 23.63 -5.32 17.89
CA VAL A 87 22.76 -6.45 17.51
C VAL A 87 22.40 -7.37 18.68
N ASP A 88 23.38 -7.93 19.40
CA ASP A 88 23.07 -8.90 20.46
C ASP A 88 22.29 -8.28 21.63
N ARG A 89 22.62 -7.04 22.01
CA ARG A 89 21.96 -6.31 23.09
C ARG A 89 20.54 -5.91 22.71
N ASP A 90 20.36 -5.39 21.50
CA ASP A 90 19.07 -4.87 21.05
C ASP A 90 18.12 -6.04 20.73
N LEU A 91 18.62 -7.17 20.19
CA LEU A 91 17.84 -8.40 20.06
C LEU A 91 17.38 -8.96 21.41
N ASP A 92 18.25 -8.98 22.43
CA ASP A 92 17.87 -9.39 23.79
C ASP A 92 16.80 -8.45 24.37
N THR A 93 16.91 -7.16 24.10
CA THR A 93 15.94 -6.15 24.55
C THR A 93 14.58 -6.34 23.87
N LEU A 94 14.55 -6.50 22.54
CA LEU A 94 13.31 -6.81 21.81
C LEU A 94 12.68 -8.12 22.28
N GLN A 95 13.50 -9.14 22.54
CA GLN A 95 13.02 -10.42 23.04
C GLN A 95 12.39 -10.29 24.42
N ARG A 96 13.02 -9.53 25.32
CA ARG A 96 12.51 -9.30 26.67
C ARG A 96 11.18 -8.54 26.67
N ILE A 97 10.98 -7.59 25.76
CA ILE A 97 9.69 -6.92 25.53
C ILE A 97 8.58 -7.93 25.22
N LEU A 98 8.88 -8.96 24.40
CA LEU A 98 7.93 -10.04 24.08
C LEU A 98 7.73 -10.99 25.26
N ASP A 99 8.82 -11.42 25.91
CA ASP A 99 8.78 -12.37 27.04
C ASP A 99 7.97 -11.80 28.22
N GLU A 100 8.14 -10.52 28.52
CA GLU A 100 7.40 -9.81 29.57
C GLU A 100 5.98 -9.41 29.14
N ARG A 101 5.55 -9.79 27.93
CA ARG A 101 4.23 -9.49 27.35
C ARG A 101 3.86 -8.01 27.41
N MET A 102 4.85 -7.13 27.24
CA MET A 102 4.65 -5.69 27.24
C MET A 102 3.85 -5.21 26.01
N VAL A 103 3.76 -6.06 24.99
CA VAL A 103 3.01 -5.83 23.75
C VAL A 103 2.07 -7.03 23.54
N PRO A 104 0.75 -6.83 23.51
CA PRO A 104 -0.21 -7.90 23.20
C PRO A 104 -0.03 -8.43 21.78
N ALA A 105 -0.42 -9.69 21.54
CA ALA A 105 -0.27 -10.32 20.23
C ALA A 105 -1.14 -9.65 19.14
N GLU A 106 -2.25 -9.03 19.56
CA GLU A 106 -3.18 -8.26 18.75
C GLU A 106 -2.73 -6.81 18.46
N ASP A 107 -1.70 -6.30 19.15
CA ASP A 107 -1.13 -4.98 18.86
C ASP A 107 -0.14 -5.08 17.68
N THR A 108 -0.69 -5.38 16.50
CA THR A 108 0.06 -5.50 15.25
C THR A 108 0.88 -4.26 14.97
N LEU A 109 0.39 -3.06 15.29
CA LEU A 109 1.12 -1.81 15.04
C LEU A 109 2.40 -1.72 15.86
N THR A 110 2.35 -2.01 17.16
CA THR A 110 3.55 -1.99 18.00
C THR A 110 4.49 -3.15 17.66
N LEU A 111 3.96 -4.33 17.33
CA LEU A 111 4.78 -5.46 16.85
C LEU A 111 5.47 -5.14 15.51
N GLN A 112 4.81 -4.41 14.62
CA GLN A 112 5.41 -3.92 13.39
C GLN A 112 6.46 -2.83 13.66
N ALA A 113 6.27 -2.01 14.69
CA ALA A 113 7.28 -1.06 15.16
C ALA A 113 8.56 -1.79 15.62
N MET A 114 8.40 -2.88 16.38
CA MET A 114 9.51 -3.76 16.74
C MET A 114 10.19 -4.36 15.51
N GLY A 115 9.40 -4.70 14.47
CA GLY A 115 9.90 -5.13 13.17
C GLY A 115 10.77 -4.09 12.47
N VAL A 116 10.53 -2.79 12.67
CA VAL A 116 11.40 -1.72 12.15
C VAL A 116 12.77 -1.76 12.83
N VAL A 117 12.83 -1.82 14.16
CA VAL A 117 14.10 -1.91 14.91
C VAL A 117 14.85 -3.19 14.56
N PHE A 118 14.16 -4.32 14.49
CA PHE A 118 14.74 -5.58 14.02
C PHE A 118 15.30 -5.47 12.60
N GLY A 119 14.61 -4.73 11.73
CA GLY A 119 15.06 -4.41 10.38
C GLY A 119 16.31 -3.54 10.35
N ASP A 120 16.47 -2.58 11.25
CA ASP A 120 17.70 -1.79 11.34
C ASP A 120 18.92 -2.67 11.63
N LEU A 121 18.78 -3.62 12.56
CA LEU A 121 19.85 -4.58 12.88
C LEU A 121 20.18 -5.49 11.69
N LEU A 122 19.17 -5.90 10.92
CA LEU A 122 19.36 -6.71 9.71
C LEU A 122 20.04 -5.89 8.60
N GLY A 123 19.60 -4.64 8.41
CA GLY A 123 20.16 -3.73 7.42
C GLY A 123 21.65 -3.49 7.66
N GLU A 124 22.02 -3.21 8.91
CA GLU A 124 23.42 -3.05 9.31
C GLU A 124 24.23 -4.35 9.09
N ARG A 125 23.67 -5.50 9.45
CA ARG A 125 24.37 -6.80 9.32
C ARG A 125 24.57 -7.26 7.88
N LEU A 126 23.67 -6.89 6.98
CA LEU A 126 23.62 -7.36 5.60
C LEU A 126 24.00 -6.29 4.56
N ASP A 127 24.38 -5.07 5.00
CA ASP A 127 24.62 -3.92 4.12
C ASP A 127 23.42 -3.64 3.20
N MET A 128 22.21 -3.65 3.79
CA MET A 128 20.95 -3.43 3.08
C MET A 128 20.28 -2.13 3.53
N ASP A 129 19.72 -1.41 2.55
CA ASP A 129 19.10 -0.11 2.75
C ASP A 129 17.57 -0.21 2.75
N TRP A 130 16.93 0.66 3.53
CA TRP A 130 15.47 0.77 3.51
C TRP A 130 14.97 1.43 2.21
N VAL A 131 13.97 0.79 1.61
CA VAL A 131 13.24 1.27 0.42
C VAL A 131 11.73 1.19 0.64
N VAL A 132 10.98 1.96 -0.15
CA VAL A 132 9.55 1.76 -0.31
C VAL A 132 9.35 0.69 -1.39
N TYR A 133 8.66 -0.38 -1.04
CA TYR A 133 8.30 -1.47 -1.93
C TYR A 133 6.79 -1.41 -2.19
N ARG A 134 6.37 -1.34 -3.45
CA ARG A 134 4.95 -1.33 -3.82
C ARG A 134 4.65 -2.45 -4.82
N ASP A 135 3.64 -3.24 -4.50
CA ASP A 135 3.12 -4.31 -5.35
C ASP A 135 1.58 -4.29 -5.38
N SER A 136 0.97 -5.35 -5.91
CA SER A 136 -0.48 -5.54 -5.94
C SER A 136 -1.14 -5.65 -4.57
N LYS A 137 -0.39 -6.01 -3.53
CA LYS A 137 -0.87 -6.12 -2.14
C LYS A 137 -0.78 -4.79 -1.42
N GLY A 138 0.01 -3.86 -1.93
CA GLY A 138 0.05 -2.48 -1.50
C GLY A 138 1.46 -1.97 -1.29
N ARG A 139 1.57 -0.99 -0.39
CA ARG A 139 2.81 -0.27 -0.12
C ARG A 139 3.42 -0.73 1.20
N SER A 140 4.69 -1.11 1.17
CA SER A 140 5.46 -1.55 2.33
C SER A 140 6.83 -0.87 2.38
N ARG A 141 7.52 -1.07 3.50
CA ARG A 141 8.94 -0.69 3.66
C ARG A 141 9.74 -1.98 3.78
N ALA A 142 10.77 -2.10 2.97
CA ALA A 142 11.59 -3.30 2.86
C ALA A 142 13.07 -2.91 2.93
N LEU A 143 13.92 -3.85 3.29
CA LEU A 143 15.35 -3.73 3.07
C LEU A 143 15.67 -4.24 1.66
N ARG A 144 16.56 -3.55 0.95
CA ARG A 144 17.09 -3.95 -0.35
C ARG A 144 18.61 -3.86 -0.34
N TYR A 145 19.27 -4.86 -0.92
CA TYR A 145 20.71 -4.74 -1.17
C TYR A 145 20.97 -3.92 -2.44
N ARG A 146 21.34 -2.64 -2.27
CA ARG A 146 21.69 -1.72 -3.37
C ARG A 146 20.63 -1.74 -4.49
N GLN A 147 21.00 -2.20 -5.69
CA GLN A 147 20.14 -2.29 -6.87
C GLN A 147 19.74 -3.73 -7.22
N ILE A 148 19.98 -4.68 -6.33
CA ILE A 148 19.69 -6.10 -6.55
C ILE A 148 18.30 -6.41 -6.02
N ASP A 149 17.58 -7.30 -6.70
CA ASP A 149 16.23 -7.72 -6.33
C ASP A 149 16.23 -8.79 -5.22
N VAL A 150 16.91 -8.46 -4.11
CA VAL A 150 16.89 -9.21 -2.86
C VAL A 150 16.27 -8.30 -1.81
N TYR A 151 15.13 -8.73 -1.27
CA TYR A 151 14.31 -7.94 -0.36
C TYR A 151 14.05 -8.68 0.95
N LEU A 152 14.08 -7.95 2.06
CA LEU A 152 13.57 -8.41 3.35
C LEU A 152 12.43 -7.51 3.82
N PHE A 153 11.43 -8.09 4.47
CA PHE A 153 10.23 -7.39 4.96
C PHE A 153 10.12 -7.41 6.49
N PRO A 154 11.13 -6.88 7.21
CA PRO A 154 11.25 -7.03 8.66
C PRO A 154 10.10 -6.39 9.45
N VAL A 155 9.45 -5.36 8.89
CA VAL A 155 8.25 -4.72 9.47
C VAL A 155 7.21 -5.76 9.90
N THR A 156 6.96 -6.81 9.11
CA THR A 156 5.93 -7.81 9.42
C THR A 156 6.48 -9.13 9.98
N MET A 157 7.80 -9.25 10.15
CA MET A 157 8.41 -10.52 10.56
C MET A 157 8.03 -10.90 11.99
N ILE A 158 7.91 -9.91 12.88
CA ILE A 158 7.54 -10.15 14.29
C ILE A 158 6.03 -10.30 14.44
N SER A 159 5.23 -9.38 13.87
CA SER A 159 3.77 -9.41 14.04
C SER A 159 3.15 -10.72 13.55
N ARG A 160 3.53 -11.18 12.33
CA ARG A 160 3.03 -12.44 11.77
C ARG A 160 3.37 -13.67 12.62
N ARG A 161 4.47 -13.62 13.37
CA ARG A 161 4.87 -14.70 14.28
C ARG A 161 4.03 -14.71 15.54
N GLN A 162 3.78 -13.55 16.12
CA GLN A 162 2.91 -13.44 17.29
C GLN A 162 1.47 -13.80 16.95
N GLU A 163 0.96 -13.33 15.80
CA GLU A 163 -0.37 -13.71 15.27
C GLU A 163 -0.50 -15.23 15.09
N GLY A 164 0.57 -15.89 14.64
CA GLY A 164 0.63 -17.35 14.49
C GLY A 164 0.99 -18.13 15.75
N GLY A 165 1.15 -17.48 16.91
CA GLY A 165 1.51 -18.14 18.18
C GLY A 165 2.90 -18.78 18.21
N SER A 166 3.85 -18.29 17.39
CA SER A 166 5.20 -18.84 17.31
C SER A 166 6.02 -18.53 18.56
N GLU A 167 6.50 -19.56 19.25
CA GLU A 167 7.42 -19.44 20.40
C GLU A 167 8.89 -19.22 20.01
N ARG A 168 9.19 -19.15 18.71
CA ARG A 168 10.56 -18.97 18.22
C ARG A 168 11.15 -17.62 18.67
N ARG A 169 12.30 -17.69 19.35
CA ARG A 169 13.10 -16.55 19.80
C ARG A 169 13.61 -15.68 18.63
N LEU A 170 13.78 -14.38 18.87
CA LEU A 170 14.21 -13.39 17.88
C LEU A 170 15.67 -13.57 17.43
N LYS A 171 16.59 -13.97 18.31
CA LYS A 171 17.98 -14.18 17.91
C LYS A 171 18.14 -15.32 16.88
N PRO A 172 17.59 -16.52 17.09
CA PRO A 172 17.55 -17.55 16.05
C PRO A 172 16.84 -17.12 14.77
N LEU A 173 15.81 -16.27 14.86
CA LEU A 173 15.15 -15.70 13.67
C LEU A 173 16.12 -14.80 12.89
N PHE A 174 16.85 -13.94 13.60
CA PHE A 174 17.85 -13.05 13.02
C PHE A 174 18.97 -13.84 12.35
N ASP A 175 19.58 -14.78 13.07
CA ASP A 175 20.71 -15.58 12.60
C ASP A 175 20.33 -16.36 11.33
N ASP A 176 19.14 -16.98 11.31
CA ASP A 176 18.62 -17.68 10.13
C ASP A 176 18.37 -16.74 8.96
N THR A 177 17.77 -15.57 9.20
CA THR A 177 17.52 -14.59 8.14
C THR A 177 18.84 -14.14 7.51
N VAL A 178 19.88 -13.93 8.32
CA VAL A 178 21.22 -13.57 7.84
C VAL A 178 21.84 -14.73 7.07
N ARG A 179 21.79 -15.95 7.60
CA ARG A 179 22.32 -17.16 6.96
C ARG A 179 21.68 -17.40 5.59
N ASP A 180 20.36 -17.23 5.49
CA ASP A 180 19.60 -17.54 4.29
C ASP A 180 19.72 -16.42 3.25
N THR A 181 19.86 -15.16 3.68
CA THR A 181 20.01 -14.00 2.77
C THR A 181 21.43 -13.85 2.24
N ARG A 182 22.46 -14.08 3.07
CA ARG A 182 23.86 -13.78 2.72
C ARG A 182 24.33 -14.45 1.42
N PRO A 183 24.01 -15.71 1.10
CA PRO A 183 24.40 -16.35 -0.16
C PRO A 183 23.77 -15.72 -1.41
N LEU A 184 22.67 -14.97 -1.26
CA LEU A 184 22.00 -14.24 -2.33
C LEU A 184 22.70 -12.91 -2.64
N LEU A 185 23.52 -12.41 -1.72
CA LEU A 185 24.25 -11.15 -1.87
C LEU A 185 25.59 -11.37 -2.61
N PRO A 186 26.04 -10.39 -3.43
CA PRO A 186 27.36 -10.44 -4.04
C PRO A 186 28.45 -10.63 -3.00
N GLY A 187 29.39 -11.54 -3.27
CA GLY A 187 30.45 -11.89 -2.31
C GLY A 187 30.07 -12.97 -1.29
N GLY A 188 28.79 -13.33 -1.14
CA GLY A 188 28.33 -14.31 -0.15
C GLY A 188 28.75 -15.76 -0.42
N LYS A 189 29.00 -16.12 -1.68
CA LYS A 189 29.38 -17.49 -2.09
C LYS A 189 30.82 -17.88 -1.74
N TRP A 190 31.68 -16.93 -1.35
CA TRP A 190 33.10 -17.18 -1.10
C TRP A 190 33.43 -17.55 0.36
N PHE A 191 32.43 -17.54 1.25
CA PHE A 191 32.58 -17.81 2.68
C PHE A 191 31.87 -19.11 3.12
N GLN A 192 31.67 -20.05 2.19
CA GLN A 192 31.16 -21.40 2.49
C GLN A 192 32.30 -22.38 2.76
#